data_AF-A0A0U3AEB7-F1
#
_entry.id   AF-A0A0U3AEB7-F1
#
_cell.length_a   1.000
_cell.length_b   1.000
_cell.length_c   1.000
_cell.angle_alpha   90.00
_cell.angle_beta   90.00
_cell.angle_gamma   90.00
#
_symmetry.space_group_name_H-M   'P 1'
#
loop_
_entity.id
_entity.type
_entity.pdbx_description
1 polymer ?
#
loop_
_entity_poly.entity_id
_entity_poly.type
_entity_poly.pdbx_seq_one_letter_code
_entity_poly.pdbx_strand_id
1 'polypeptide(L)'
;RGPRLARRLGRPRPALGCLLASKLIRGQILLVYGWSVVNKLGGSFLDGFTLQEELPLALQTSPLARVLYEAHGVLSPRWGMLIASDRAMAVCSWAVLLAEAFLVFGLAHRRLRTYALCVGVVLHTGIFLTMSVLSFGLLMLSAYPLFANTLATPASSASAS
;
A
#
# COMPACT_ATOMS: atom_id res chain seq x y z
N ARG A 1 29.82 -13.02 -30.09
CA ARG A 1 28.50 -12.36 -29.96
C ARG A 1 27.39 -13.43 -29.92
N GLY A 2 27.15 -14.10 -28.79
CA GLY A 2 26.45 -15.41 -28.80
C GLY A 2 25.44 -15.81 -27.70
N PRO A 3 25.17 -15.06 -26.60
CA PRO A 3 24.18 -15.54 -25.60
C PRO A 3 22.88 -14.73 -25.46
N ARG A 4 22.68 -13.62 -26.21
CA ARG A 4 21.49 -12.76 -26.02
C ARG A 4 20.23 -13.20 -26.79
N LEU A 5 20.37 -14.01 -27.85
CA LEU A 5 19.26 -14.42 -28.72
C LEU A 5 18.44 -15.59 -28.16
N ALA A 6 19.10 -16.58 -27.52
CA ALA A 6 18.42 -17.74 -26.94
C ALA A 6 17.46 -17.38 -25.78
N ARG A 7 17.70 -16.27 -25.08
CA ARG A 7 16.87 -15.85 -23.93
C ARG A 7 15.49 -15.28 -24.32
N ARG A 8 15.25 -14.98 -25.59
CA ARG A 8 13.99 -14.37 -26.07
C ARG A 8 12.98 -15.38 -26.63
N LEU A 9 13.39 -16.60 -26.97
CA LEU A 9 12.55 -17.54 -27.71
C LEU A 9 11.68 -18.47 -26.84
N GLY A 10 11.89 -18.51 -25.52
CA GLY A 10 11.24 -19.49 -24.63
C GLY A 10 10.23 -18.93 -23.63
N ARG A 11 9.88 -17.64 -23.64
CA ARG A 11 8.91 -17.11 -22.67
C ARG A 11 7.49 -17.35 -23.18
N PRO A 12 6.67 -18.20 -22.52
CA PRO A 12 5.28 -18.39 -22.90
C PRO A 12 4.56 -17.04 -22.84
N ARG A 13 3.81 -16.73 -23.90
CA ARG A 13 2.96 -15.54 -23.90
C ARG A 13 1.90 -15.71 -22.80
N PRO A 14 1.69 -14.71 -21.93
CA PRO A 14 0.63 -14.80 -20.95
C PRO A 14 -0.72 -14.95 -21.67
N ALA A 15 -1.54 -15.90 -21.23
CA ALA A 15 -2.89 -16.08 -21.76
C ALA A 15 -3.69 -14.78 -21.61
N LEU A 16 -4.52 -14.44 -22.62
CA LEU A 16 -5.32 -13.21 -22.64
C LEU A 16 -6.14 -13.02 -21.35
N GLY A 17 -6.69 -14.12 -20.80
CA GLY A 17 -7.43 -14.12 -19.55
C GLY A 17 -6.61 -13.65 -18.35
N CYS A 18 -5.32 -14.01 -18.27
CA CYS A 18 -4.43 -13.58 -17.19
C CYS A 18 -4.14 -12.07 -17.26
N LEU A 19 -3.98 -11.52 -18.46
CA LEU A 19 -3.80 -10.07 -18.65
C LEU A 19 -5.06 -9.29 -18.27
N LEU A 20 -6.24 -9.79 -18.63
CA LEU A 20 -7.51 -9.16 -18.28
C LEU A 20 -7.75 -9.20 -16.77
N ALA A 21 -7.56 -10.37 -16.13
CA ALA A 21 -7.67 -10.53 -14.68
C ALA A 21 -6.71 -9.57 -13.94
N SER A 22 -5.45 -9.47 -14.38
CA SER A 22 -4.48 -8.53 -13.80
C SER A 22 -4.95 -7.08 -13.90
N LYS A 23 -5.51 -6.66 -15.05
CA LYS A 23 -6.06 -5.30 -15.22
C LYS A 23 -7.25 -5.05 -14.30
N LEU A 24 -8.16 -6.02 -14.17
CA LEU A 24 -9.33 -5.91 -13.30
C LEU A 24 -8.93 -5.79 -11.83
N ILE A 25 -8.01 -6.64 -11.35
CA ILE A 25 -7.50 -6.57 -9.97
C ILE A 25 -6.84 -5.22 -9.70
N ARG A 26 -6.00 -4.72 -10.62
CA ARG A 26 -5.40 -3.39 -10.50
C ARG A 26 -6.45 -2.29 -10.45
N GLY A 27 -7.47 -2.36 -11.31
CA GLY A 27 -8.59 -1.42 -11.32
C GLY A 27 -9.35 -1.43 -10.00
N GLN A 28 -9.66 -2.61 -9.47
CA GLN A 28 -10.32 -2.78 -8.18
C GLN A 28 -9.50 -2.16 -7.03
N ILE A 29 -8.18 -2.37 -7.00
CA ILE A 29 -7.31 -1.78 -5.98
C ILE A 29 -7.29 -0.25 -6.07
N LEU A 30 -7.21 0.30 -7.28
CA LEU A 30 -7.27 1.75 -7.47
C LEU A 30 -8.63 2.32 -7.04
N LEU A 31 -9.72 1.61 -7.30
CA LEU A 31 -11.06 1.99 -6.82
C LEU A 31 -11.14 1.95 -5.30
N VAL A 32 -10.58 0.92 -4.65
CA VAL A 32 -10.55 0.81 -3.18
C VAL A 32 -9.79 1.99 -2.57
N TYR A 33 -8.60 2.32 -3.07
CA TYR A 33 -7.87 3.49 -2.57
C TYR A 33 -8.60 4.80 -2.88
N GLY A 34 -9.16 4.96 -4.09
CA GLY A 34 -9.91 6.16 -4.46
C GLY A 34 -11.12 6.37 -3.57
N TRP A 35 -11.89 5.30 -3.33
CA TRP A 35 -13.01 5.32 -2.41
C TRP A 35 -12.58 5.61 -0.97
N SER A 36 -11.49 4.99 -0.51
CA SER A 36 -10.93 5.22 0.82
C SER A 36 -10.58 6.70 1.04
N VAL A 37 -9.95 7.35 0.06
CA VAL A 37 -9.64 8.79 0.11
C VAL A 37 -10.93 9.61 0.20
N VAL A 38 -11.92 9.36 -0.67
CA VAL A 38 -13.20 10.08 -0.65
C VAL A 38 -13.92 9.90 0.68
N ASN A 39 -13.96 8.67 1.20
CA ASN A 39 -14.58 8.35 2.48
C ASN A 39 -13.89 9.07 3.65
N LYS A 40 -12.56 9.17 3.64
CA LYS A 40 -11.78 9.88 4.67
C LYS A 40 -11.86 11.40 4.57
N LEU A 41 -12.20 11.94 3.39
CA LEU A 41 -12.47 13.38 3.21
C LEU A 41 -13.83 13.78 3.80
N GLY A 42 -14.77 12.84 3.96
CA GLY A 42 -16.04 13.07 4.63
C GLY A 42 -16.01 12.62 6.09
N GLY A 43 -16.33 13.50 7.03
CA GLY A 43 -16.45 13.18 8.46
C GLY A 43 -15.26 13.60 9.32
N SER A 44 -15.24 13.15 10.59
CA SER A 44 -14.26 13.54 11.62
C SER A 44 -12.90 12.85 11.51
N PHE A 45 -12.64 12.13 10.41
CA PHE A 45 -11.36 11.43 10.22
C PHE A 45 -10.18 12.41 10.22
N LEU A 46 -10.31 13.54 9.52
CA LEU A 46 -9.23 14.54 9.40
C LEU A 46 -8.93 15.26 10.71
N ASP A 47 -9.88 15.26 11.64
CA ASP A 47 -9.70 15.79 12.99
C ASP A 47 -8.92 14.82 13.89
N GLY A 48 -8.57 13.62 13.40
CA GLY A 48 -7.83 12.62 14.17
C GLY A 48 -8.69 11.72 15.03
N PHE A 49 -9.99 12.03 15.15
CA PHE A 49 -10.91 11.36 16.07
C PHE A 49 -11.01 9.85 15.82
N THR A 50 -11.25 9.45 14.58
CA THR A 50 -11.33 8.02 14.22
C THR A 50 -10.04 7.27 14.53
N LEU A 51 -8.88 7.91 14.29
CA LEU A 51 -7.58 7.31 14.59
C LEU A 51 -7.34 7.20 16.10
N GLN A 52 -7.81 8.15 16.89
CA GLN A 52 -7.75 8.10 18.35
C GLN A 52 -8.61 7.00 18.96
N GLU A 53 -9.78 6.70 18.38
CA GLU A 53 -10.65 5.62 18.84
C GLU A 53 -10.11 4.24 18.43
N GLU A 54 -9.71 4.10 17.16
CA GLU A 54 -9.38 2.81 16.57
C GLU A 54 -7.96 2.34 16.91
N LEU A 55 -6.99 3.27 17.04
CA LEU A 55 -5.60 2.90 17.26
C LEU A 55 -5.42 2.20 18.62
N PRO A 56 -5.85 2.73 19.77
CA PRO A 56 -5.70 2.05 21.06
C PRO A 56 -6.34 0.65 21.07
N LEU A 57 -7.52 0.51 20.45
CA LEU A 57 -8.21 -0.77 20.33
C LEU A 57 -7.40 -1.76 19.48
N ALA A 58 -6.89 -1.31 18.33
CA ALA A 58 -6.00 -2.08 17.47
C ALA A 58 -4.73 -2.55 18.22
N LEU A 59 -4.11 -1.67 19.00
CA LEU A 59 -2.91 -2.00 19.77
C LEU A 59 -3.16 -3.05 20.85
N GLN A 60 -4.33 -3.03 21.48
CA GLN A 60 -4.72 -4.02 22.50
C GLN A 60 -5.09 -5.38 21.91
N THR A 61 -5.63 -5.39 20.69
CA THR A 61 -6.16 -6.60 20.05
C THR A 61 -5.14 -7.33 19.16
N SER A 62 -4.12 -6.64 18.65
CA SER A 62 -3.07 -7.26 17.82
C SER A 62 -1.97 -7.91 18.69
N PRO A 63 -1.79 -9.26 18.63
CA PRO A 63 -0.71 -9.94 19.35
C PRO A 63 0.68 -9.48 18.91
N LEU A 64 0.84 -9.18 17.62
CA LEU A 64 2.09 -8.66 17.07
C LEU A 64 2.37 -7.25 17.54
N ALA A 65 1.35 -6.39 17.61
CA ALA A 65 1.51 -5.06 18.16
C ALA A 65 1.96 -5.18 19.63
N ARG A 66 1.31 -6.04 20.41
CA ARG A 66 1.67 -6.30 21.80
C ARG A 66 3.12 -6.78 21.97
N VAL A 67 3.58 -7.72 21.14
CA VAL A 67 4.98 -8.17 21.16
C VAL A 67 5.94 -7.04 20.78
N LEU A 68 5.64 -6.26 19.74
CA LEU A 68 6.44 -5.09 19.36
C LEU A 68 6.47 -4.03 20.47
N TYR A 69 5.37 -3.88 21.22
CA TYR A 69 5.27 -2.98 22.36
C TYR A 69 6.08 -3.46 23.56
N GLU A 70 5.95 -4.73 23.94
CA GLU A 70 6.65 -5.33 25.08
C GLU A 70 8.16 -5.46 24.80
N ALA A 71 8.56 -5.82 23.57
CA ALA A 71 9.96 -6.06 23.21
C ALA A 71 10.82 -4.79 23.10
N HIS A 72 10.24 -3.65 22.72
CA HIS A 72 11.01 -2.41 22.51
C HIS A 72 10.80 -1.35 23.60
N GLY A 73 9.97 -1.60 24.63
CA GLY A 73 9.67 -0.58 25.66
C GLY A 73 9.07 0.71 25.08
N VAL A 74 8.46 0.62 23.88
CA VAL A 74 8.01 1.76 23.07
C VAL A 74 6.73 2.41 23.61
N LEU A 75 6.13 1.86 24.67
CA LEU A 75 5.41 2.66 25.66
C LEU A 75 6.36 3.58 26.45
N SER A 76 7.30 4.22 25.77
CA SER A 76 7.79 5.48 26.29
C SER A 76 6.55 6.39 26.41
N PRO A 77 6.41 7.17 27.49
CA PRO A 77 5.33 8.13 27.66
C PRO A 77 5.09 9.00 26.41
N ARG A 78 6.10 9.17 25.55
CA ARG A 78 6.06 9.92 24.29
C ARG A 78 5.04 9.40 23.28
N TRP A 79 4.91 8.08 23.09
CA TRP A 79 3.92 7.53 22.14
C TRP A 79 2.50 7.65 22.69
N GLY A 80 2.31 7.41 23.99
CA GLY A 80 1.04 7.69 24.66
C GLY A 80 0.64 9.18 24.55
N MET A 81 1.59 10.11 24.74
CA MET A 81 1.35 11.55 24.56
C MET A 81 1.03 11.92 23.10
N LEU A 82 1.63 11.24 22.12
CA LEU A 82 1.31 11.46 20.70
C LEU A 82 -0.10 10.97 20.37
N ILE A 83 -0.49 9.79 20.84
CA ILE A 83 -1.84 9.22 20.61
C ILE A 83 -2.90 10.06 21.32
N ALA A 84 -2.62 10.53 22.53
CA ALA A 84 -3.52 11.40 23.30
C ALA A 84 -3.62 12.84 22.77
N SER A 85 -2.80 13.23 21.78
CA SER A 85 -2.80 14.58 21.23
C SER A 85 -3.65 14.67 19.97
N ASP A 86 -4.75 15.42 20.03
CA ASP A 86 -5.67 15.65 18.90
C ASP A 86 -4.93 16.17 17.68
N ARG A 87 -4.01 17.12 17.87
CA ARG A 87 -3.21 17.67 16.78
C ARG A 87 -2.30 16.64 16.14
N ALA A 88 -1.66 15.78 16.94
CA ALA A 88 -0.78 14.74 16.40
C ALA A 88 -1.59 13.71 15.61
N MET A 89 -2.77 13.34 16.10
CA MET A 89 -3.65 12.38 15.41
C MET A 89 -4.30 12.97 14.16
N ALA A 90 -4.66 14.26 14.17
CA ALA A 90 -5.07 14.97 12.96
C ALA A 90 -3.95 14.97 11.90
N VAL A 91 -2.71 15.27 12.29
CA VAL A 91 -1.55 15.22 11.38
C VAL A 91 -1.33 13.80 10.84
N CYS A 92 -1.43 12.77 11.68
CA CYS A 92 -1.36 11.38 11.24
C CYS A 92 -2.48 11.03 10.24
N SER A 93 -3.69 11.50 10.48
CA SER A 93 -4.84 11.29 9.59
C SER A 93 -4.62 11.92 8.22
N TRP A 94 -4.12 13.16 8.20
CA TRP A 94 -3.70 13.83 6.96
C TRP A 94 -2.57 13.08 6.26
N ALA A 95 -1.56 12.61 7.00
CA ALA A 95 -0.46 11.84 6.42
C ALA A 95 -0.95 10.54 5.76
N VAL A 96 -1.87 9.81 6.41
CA VAL A 96 -2.51 8.61 5.84
C VAL A 96 -3.31 8.95 4.60
N LEU A 97 -4.13 10.01 4.63
CA LEU A 97 -4.91 10.46 3.49
C LEU A 97 -4.00 10.80 2.28
N LEU A 98 -2.94 11.56 2.53
CA LEU A 98 -1.97 11.94 1.49
C LEU A 98 -1.23 10.72 0.93
N ALA A 99 -0.87 9.76 1.79
CA ALA A 99 -0.27 8.51 1.36
C ALA A 99 -1.23 7.70 0.47
N GLU A 100 -2.50 7.58 0.85
CA GLU A 100 -3.51 6.88 0.03
C GLU A 100 -3.79 7.59 -1.29
N ALA A 101 -3.91 8.92 -1.29
CA ALA A 101 -4.03 9.70 -2.52
C ALA A 101 -2.80 9.47 -3.42
N PHE A 102 -1.60 9.50 -2.84
CA PHE A 102 -0.37 9.19 -3.57
C PHE A 102 -0.36 7.76 -4.13
N LEU A 103 -0.94 6.77 -3.44
CA LEU A 103 -1.07 5.41 -3.96
C LEU A 103 -1.99 5.36 -5.18
N VAL A 104 -3.13 6.05 -5.17
CA VAL A 104 -4.04 6.13 -6.33
C VAL A 104 -3.30 6.68 -7.56
N PHE A 105 -2.73 7.88 -7.43
CA PHE A 105 -2.07 8.55 -8.56
C PHE A 105 -0.76 7.86 -8.94
N GLY A 106 0.04 7.48 -7.94
CA GLY A 106 1.36 6.92 -8.11
C GLY A 106 1.36 5.52 -8.70
N LEU A 107 0.42 4.64 -8.33
CA LEU A 107 0.30 3.32 -8.94
C LEU A 107 -0.18 3.41 -10.40
N ALA A 108 -1.07 4.37 -10.71
CA ALA A 108 -1.52 4.64 -12.07
C ALA A 108 -0.38 5.16 -12.96
N HIS A 109 0.52 6.00 -12.43
CA HIS A 109 1.61 6.63 -13.18
C HIS A 109 2.91 5.82 -13.17
N ARG A 110 3.41 5.46 -14.36
CA ARG A 110 4.63 4.63 -14.51
C ARG A 110 5.87 5.18 -13.78
N ARG A 111 6.06 6.51 -13.77
CA ARG A 111 7.24 7.16 -13.15
C ARG A 111 7.21 7.14 -11.63
N LEU A 112 6.02 7.22 -11.04
CA LEU A 112 5.83 7.30 -9.58
C LEU A 112 5.62 5.93 -8.95
N ARG A 113 5.35 4.90 -9.76
CA ARG A 113 4.94 3.58 -9.31
C ARG A 113 5.88 2.93 -8.32
N THR A 114 7.19 3.01 -8.52
CA THR A 114 8.16 2.40 -7.59
C THR A 114 8.04 3.03 -6.20
N TYR A 115 7.96 4.36 -6.14
CA TYR A 115 7.75 5.07 -4.87
C TYR A 115 6.40 4.74 -4.24
N ALA A 116 5.33 4.68 -5.04
CA ALA A 116 4.01 4.28 -4.57
C ALA A 116 4.01 2.84 -4.04
N LEU A 117 4.71 1.91 -4.68
CA LEU A 117 4.87 0.54 -4.17
C LEU A 117 5.61 0.53 -2.82
N CYS A 118 6.70 1.30 -2.67
CA CYS A 118 7.42 1.40 -1.41
C CYS A 118 6.54 1.98 -0.29
N VAL A 119 5.86 3.11 -0.55
CA VAL A 119 4.92 3.74 0.40
C VAL A 119 3.80 2.77 0.76
N GLY A 120 3.27 2.06 -0.23
CA GLY A 120 2.22 1.07 -0.06
C GLY A 120 2.65 -0.08 0.83
N VAL A 121 3.80 -0.69 0.56
CA VAL A 121 4.35 -1.76 1.40
C VAL A 121 4.52 -1.28 2.84
N VAL A 122 5.13 -0.11 3.05
CA VAL A 122 5.32 0.45 4.40
C VAL A 122 3.98 0.68 5.11
N LEU A 123 3.01 1.29 4.43
CA LEU A 123 1.69 1.58 4.98
C LEU A 123 0.95 0.29 5.37
N HIS A 124 0.90 -0.71 4.47
CA HIS A 124 0.14 -1.94 4.71
C HIS A 124 0.84 -2.87 5.69
N THR A 125 2.17 -2.88 5.72
CA THR A 125 2.91 -3.54 6.81
C THR A 125 2.63 -2.87 8.15
N GLY A 126 2.58 -1.53 8.20
CA GLY A 126 2.19 -0.79 9.41
C GLY A 126 0.78 -1.16 9.89
N ILE A 127 -0.21 -1.15 8.99
CA ILE A 127 -1.60 -1.56 9.29
C ILE A 127 -1.66 -3.03 9.72
N PHE A 128 -0.94 -3.92 9.03
CA PHE A 128 -0.87 -5.34 9.35
C PHE A 128 -0.35 -5.58 10.78
N LEU A 129 0.70 -4.86 11.18
CA LEU A 129 1.28 -4.98 12.51
C LEU A 129 0.36 -4.41 13.59
N THR A 130 -0.35 -3.31 13.29
CA THR A 130 -1.11 -2.55 14.28
C THR A 130 -2.57 -2.99 14.42
N MET A 131 -3.30 -3.21 13.32
CA MET A 131 -4.77 -3.32 13.35
C MET A 131 -5.34 -4.74 13.29
N SER A 132 -4.49 -5.79 13.38
CA SER A 132 -4.92 -7.20 13.32
C SER A 132 -5.76 -7.57 12.08
N VAL A 133 -5.79 -6.70 11.05
CA VAL A 133 -6.51 -6.95 9.79
C VAL A 133 -5.60 -7.76 8.85
N LEU A 134 -5.24 -8.96 9.31
CA LEU A 134 -4.24 -9.83 8.67
C LEU A 134 -4.62 -10.15 7.22
N SER A 135 -5.89 -10.49 6.99
CA SER A 135 -6.41 -10.87 5.67
C SER A 135 -6.33 -9.72 4.67
N PHE A 136 -6.70 -8.50 5.08
CA PHE A 136 -6.63 -7.32 4.22
C PHE A 136 -5.19 -6.93 3.92
N GLY A 137 -4.33 -6.87 4.94
CA GLY A 137 -2.91 -6.53 4.77
C GLY A 137 -2.19 -7.49 3.82
N LEU A 138 -2.39 -8.80 3.99
CA LEU A 138 -1.81 -9.83 3.13
C LEU A 138 -2.37 -9.75 1.70
N LEU A 139 -3.68 -9.53 1.55
CA LEU A 139 -4.30 -9.37 0.23
C LEU A 139 -3.70 -8.19 -0.53
N MET A 140 -3.55 -7.03 0.12
CA MET A 140 -2.95 -5.84 -0.50
C MET A 140 -1.47 -6.03 -0.83
N LEU A 141 -0.69 -6.63 0.08
CA LEU A 141 0.73 -6.93 -0.16
C LEU A 141 0.93 -7.91 -1.33
N SER A 142 0.09 -8.96 -1.40
CA SER A 142 0.14 -9.95 -2.47
C SER A 142 -0.20 -9.38 -3.85
N ALA A 143 -0.90 -8.24 -3.89
CA ALA A 143 -1.26 -7.57 -5.13
C ALA A 143 -0.17 -6.62 -5.67
N TYR A 144 0.80 -6.18 -4.85
CA TYR A 144 1.86 -5.28 -5.31
C TYR A 144 2.75 -5.82 -6.45
N PRO A 145 3.10 -7.13 -6.50
CA PRO A 145 3.77 -7.71 -7.66
C PRO A 145 3.04 -7.46 -8.99
N LEU A 146 1.70 -7.36 -8.97
CA LEU A 146 0.94 -7.04 -10.17
C LEU A 146 1.32 -5.67 -10.71
N PHE A 147 1.61 -4.67 -9.89
CA PHE A 147 1.99 -3.34 -10.35
C PHE A 147 3.46 -3.28 -10.82
N ALA A 148 4.35 -4.01 -10.15
CA ALA A 148 5.79 -4.08 -10.46
C ALA A 148 6.07 -4.67 -11.86
N ASN A 149 5.34 -5.73 -12.25
CA ASN A 149 5.58 -6.47 -13.50
C ASN A 149 5.35 -5.65 -14.79
N THR A 150 4.70 -4.48 -14.69
CA THR A 150 4.51 -3.58 -15.84
C THR A 150 5.76 -2.80 -16.23
N LEU A 151 6.82 -2.81 -15.40
CA LEU A 151 8.10 -2.17 -15.72
C LEU A 151 8.97 -3.01 -16.67
N ALA A 152 8.65 -4.30 -16.83
CA ALA A 152 9.46 -5.26 -17.58
C ALA A 152 9.04 -5.43 -19.06
N THR A 153 8.10 -4.64 -19.58
CA THR A 153 7.83 -4.64 -21.02
C THR A 153 8.87 -3.74 -21.69
N PRO A 154 9.94 -4.28 -22.32
CA PRO A 154 10.81 -3.44 -23.12
C PRO A 154 9.93 -2.77 -24.17
N ALA A 155 10.09 -1.45 -24.33
CA ALA A 155 9.56 -0.76 -25.49
C ALA A 155 9.98 -1.58 -26.70
N SER A 156 9.02 -2.25 -27.33
CA SER A 156 9.23 -2.89 -28.61
C SER A 156 9.77 -1.79 -29.48
N SER A 157 11.04 -1.89 -29.83
CA SER A 157 11.73 -1.05 -30.79
C SER A 157 10.92 -1.10 -32.07
N ALA A 158 9.98 -0.18 -32.18
CA ALA A 158 9.42 0.30 -33.42
C ALA A 158 10.54 1.07 -34.12
N SER A 159 11.48 0.30 -34.66
CA SER A 159 12.51 0.73 -35.58
C SER A 159 12.74 -0.44 -36.54
N ALA A 160 11.68 -0.72 -37.31
CA ALA A 160 11.76 -1.46 -38.54
C ALA A 160 11.17 -0.55 -39.62
N SER A 161 11.96 0.45 -39.99
CA SER A 161 11.84 1.21 -41.23
C SER A 161 13.23 1.76 -41.55
#